data_AF-A0A7G7GDW7-F1
#
_entry.id   AF-A0A7G7GDW7-F1
#
_cell.length_a   1.000
_cell.length_b   1.000
_cell.length_c   1.000
_cell.angle_alpha   90.00
_cell.angle_beta   90.00
_cell.angle_gamma   90.00
#
_symmetry.space_group_name_H-M   'P 1'
#
loop_
_entity.id
_entity.type
_entity.pdbx_description
1 polymer ?
#
loop_
_entity_poly.entity_id
_entity_poly.type
_entity_poly.pdbx_seq_one_letter_code
_entity_poly.pdbx_strand_id
1 'polypeptide(L)' 'MQFIRQEGHYLHYRIKGWCKINIYWLGSFYAEVWFLYNLKDVGLIRTFTKSACLDPYLHSLEVPVLFE' A
#
# COMPACT_ATOMS: atom_id res chain seq x y z
N MET A 1 -10.07 -6.28 5.99
CA MET A 1 -9.74 -6.15 4.56
C MET A 1 -10.88 -5.62 3.69
N GLN A 2 -12.16 -5.80 4.06
CA GLN A 2 -13.28 -5.38 3.20
C GLN A 2 -13.27 -3.88 2.85
N PHE A 3 -13.04 -3.01 3.83
CA PHE A 3 -12.93 -1.56 3.63
C PHE A 3 -11.84 -1.17 2.61
N ILE A 4 -10.60 -1.67 2.79
CA ILE A 4 -9.49 -1.38 1.85
C ILE A 4 -9.81 -1.90 0.44
N ARG A 5 -10.53 -3.01 0.30
CA ARG A 5 -10.92 -3.53 -1.02
C ARG A 5 -12.01 -2.71 -1.70
N GLN A 6 -12.88 -2.06 -0.93
CA GLN A 6 -14.01 -1.29 -1.47
C GLN A 6 -13.61 0.16 -1.75
N GLU A 7 -12.93 0.80 -0.80
CA GLU A 7 -12.62 2.23 -0.84
C GLU A 7 -11.17 2.52 -1.24
N GLY A 8 -10.31 1.50 -1.25
CA GLY A 8 -8.88 1.67 -1.51
C GLY A 8 -8.57 1.76 -3.00
N HIS A 9 -8.02 2.90 -3.41
CA HIS A 9 -7.39 3.06 -4.71
C HIS A 9 -6.01 2.41 -4.69
N TYR A 10 -5.85 1.34 -5.44
CA TYR A 10 -4.57 0.68 -5.58
C TYR A 10 -3.56 1.63 -6.24
N LEU A 11 -2.41 1.83 -5.59
CA LEU A 11 -1.34 2.68 -6.10
C LEU A 11 -0.20 1.87 -6.68
N HIS A 12 0.31 0.90 -5.90
CA HIS A 12 1.51 0.17 -6.27
C HIS A 12 1.67 -1.10 -5.44
N TYR A 13 2.66 -1.91 -5.81
CA TYR A 13 3.15 -2.98 -4.98
C TYR A 13 4.66 -3.07 -5.03
N ARG A 14 5.25 -3.68 -4.01
CA ARG A 14 6.61 -4.22 -4.12
C ARG A 14 6.69 -5.62 -3.56
N ILE A 15 7.72 -6.34 -3.99
CA ILE A 15 8.09 -7.62 -3.39
C ILE A 15 9.22 -7.39 -2.41
N LYS A 16 9.07 -7.92 -1.19
CA LYS A 16 10.13 -7.93 -0.18
C LYS A 16 10.23 -9.34 0.40
N GLY A 17 11.25 -10.08 0.00
CA GLY A 17 11.36 -11.50 0.32
C GLY A 17 10.13 -12.27 -0.20
N TRP A 18 9.45 -12.98 0.70
CA TRP A 18 8.27 -13.81 0.40
C TRP A 18 6.94 -13.05 0.48
N CYS A 19 7.01 -11.73 0.72
CA CYS A 19 5.85 -10.89 0.94
C CYS A 19 5.59 -9.99 -0.27
N LYS A 20 4.34 -9.95 -0.76
CA LYS A 20 3.87 -8.87 -1.63
C LYS A 20 3.21 -7.81 -0.79
N ILE A 21 3.75 -6.61 -0.90
CA ILE A 21 3.26 -5.45 -0.16
C ILE A 21 2.48 -4.60 -1.14
N ASN A 22 1.16 -4.49 -0.95
CA ASN A 22 0.28 -3.67 -1.78
C ASN A 22 -0.01 -2.36 -1.09
N ILE A 23 0.01 -1.26 -1.83
CA ILE A 23 -0.26 0.08 -1.34
C ILE A 23 -1.56 0.57 -1.92
N TYR A 24 -2.40 1.09 -1.04
CA TYR A 24 -3.68 1.70 -1.37
C TYR A 24 -3.75 3.12 -0.81
N TRP A 25 -4.43 4.00 -1.53
CA TRP A 25 -4.88 5.31 -1.06
C TRP A 25 -6.37 5.27 -0.73
N LEU A 26 -6.76 5.74 0.44
CA LEU A 26 -8.15 5.75 0.90
C LEU A 26 -8.68 7.18 1.08
N GLY A 27 -8.17 8.14 0.31
CA GLY A 27 -8.59 9.54 0.33
C GLY A 27 -8.06 10.38 1.50
N SER A 28 -7.85 9.77 2.67
CA SER A 28 -7.34 10.45 3.87
C SER A 28 -6.04 9.86 4.41
N PHE A 29 -5.78 8.59 4.13
CA PHE A 29 -4.56 7.89 4.52
C PHE A 29 -4.21 6.79 3.52
N TYR A 30 -2.95 6.35 3.58
CA TYR A 30 -2.42 5.25 2.81
C TYR A 30 -2.45 3.97 3.64
N ALA A 31 -2.76 2.84 3.01
CA ALA A 31 -2.69 1.53 3.63
C ALA A 31 -1.67 0.64 2.89
N GLU A 32 -0.78 0.05 3.66
CA GLU A 32 0.22 -0.90 3.21
C GLU A 32 -0.18 -2.30 3.71
N VAL A 33 -0.54 -3.19 2.78
CA VAL A 33 -1.04 -4.53 3.07
C VAL A 33 0.02 -5.55 2.69
N TRP A 34 0.57 -6.24 3.69
CA TRP A 34 1.59 -7.27 3.55
C TRP A 34 0.95 -8.63 3.39
N PHE A 35 0.98 -9.13 2.17
CA PHE A 35 0.48 -10.46 1.84
C PHE A 35 1.62 -11.48 1.90
N LEU A 36 1.44 -12.50 2.74
CA LEU A 36 2.35 -13.63 2.90
C LEU A 36 1.95 -14.72 1.91
N TYR A 37 2.64 -14.82 0.78
CA TYR A 37 2.24 -15.72 -0.31
C TYR A 37 2.14 -17.18 0.11
N ASN A 38 3.10 -17.66 0.90
CA ASN A 38 3.14 -19.06 1.35
C ASN A 38 1.94 -19.42 2.24
N LEU A 39 1.43 -18.46 2.99
CA LEU A 39 0.28 -18.65 3.89
C LEU A 39 -1.04 -18.26 3.24
N LYS A 40 -1.00 -17.63 2.05
CA LYS A 40 -2.15 -17.03 1.36
C LYS A 40 -2.94 -16.09 2.27
N ASP A 41 -2.24 -15.37 3.16
CA ASP A 41 -2.88 -14.55 4.19
C ASP A 41 -2.19 -13.20 4.38
N VAL A 42 -2.90 -12.26 5.01
CA VAL A 42 -2.38 -10.94 5.36
C VAL A 42 -1.64 -11.02 6.69
N GLY A 43 -0.33 -10.84 6.66
CA GLY A 43 0.50 -10.87 7.87
C GLY A 43 0.53 -9.54 8.63
N LEU A 44 0.38 -8.42 7.91
CA LEU A 44 0.44 -7.09 8.50
C LEU A 44 -0.30 -6.07 7.64
N ILE A 45 -0.95 -5.12 8.32
CA ILE A 45 -1.47 -3.90 7.69
C ILE A 45 -0.86 -2.72 8.44
N ARG A 46 -0.25 -1.78 7.71
CA ARG A 46 0.22 -0.50 8.25
C ARG A 46 -0.55 0.63 7.59
N THR A 47 -0.83 1.68 8.33
CA THR A 47 -1.47 2.89 7.81
C THR A 47 -0.56 4.09 8.00
N PHE A 48 -0.57 4.99 7.03
CA PHE A 48 0.24 6.20 7.03
C PHE A 48 -0.61 7.39 6.60
N THR A 49 -0.53 8.50 7.31
CA THR A 49 -1.22 9.73 6.92
C THR A 49 -0.35 10.64 6.05
N LYS A 50 0.98 10.47 6.09
CA LYS A 50 1.94 11.26 5.31
C LYS A 50 2.51 10.43 4.16
N SER A 51 2.48 10.98 2.95
CA SER A 51 3.10 10.37 1.76
C SER A 51 4.61 10.17 1.92
N ALA A 52 5.28 11.03 2.70
CA ALA A 52 6.70 10.89 3.04
C ALA A 52 7.03 9.57 3.77
N CYS A 53 6.05 8.91 4.41
CA CYS A 53 6.27 7.60 5.03
C CYS A 53 6.28 6.45 3.99
N LEU A 54 5.87 6.73 2.75
CA LEU A 54 5.96 5.81 1.61
C LEU A 54 7.28 5.98 0.82
N ASP A 55 8.26 6.67 1.40
CA ASP A 55 9.58 6.95 0.80
C ASP A 55 10.20 5.78 0.01
N PRO A 56 10.23 4.52 0.50
CA PRO A 56 10.86 3.44 -0.26
C PRO A 56 9.99 2.88 -1.40
N TYR A 57 8.86 3.54 -1.71
CA TYR A 57 7.98 3.29 -2.84
C TYR A 57 7.88 4.50 -3.77
N LEU A 58 8.12 5.72 -3.28
CA LEU A 58 8.06 6.95 -4.09
C LEU A 58 9.01 6.92 -5.30
N HIS A 59 10.13 6.18 -5.19
CA HIS A 59 11.09 6.06 -6.29
C HIS A 59 10.60 5.17 -7.45
N SER A 60 9.56 4.36 -7.24
CA SER A 60 8.95 3.47 -8.24
C SER A 60 7.47 3.72 -8.47
N LEU A 61 6.82 4.51 -7.62
CA LEU A 61 5.53 5.09 -7.93
C LEU A 61 5.75 6.19 -8.97
N GLU A 62 5.23 5.98 -10.17
CA GLU A 62 4.62 7.10 -10.89
C GLU A 62 3.39 7.51 -10.07
N VAL A 63 3.62 8.23 -8.96
CA VAL A 63 2.54 8.91 -8.26
C VAL A 63 2.07 9.93 -9.28
N PRO A 64 0.85 9.82 -9.84
CA PRO A 64 0.32 10.96 -10.55
C PRO A 64 0.26 12.05 -9.49
N VAL A 65 0.94 13.17 -9.74
CA VAL A 65 0.93 14.36 -8.88
C VAL A 65 -0.54 14.76 -8.76
N LEU A 66 -1.23 14.19 -7.79
CA LEU A 66 -2.63 14.42 -7.54
C LEU A 66 -2.67 15.03 -6.15
N PHE A 67 -3.12 16.29 -6.18
CA PHE A 67 -3.49 17.16 -5.08
C PHE A 67 -2.34 18.02 -4.51
N GLU A 68 -2.03 19.10 -5.23
CA GLU A 68 -2.04 20.45 -4.62
C GLU A 68 -3.48 20.84 -4.23
#